data_AF-A0A4Y2DU09-F1
#
_entry.id   AF-A0A4Y2DU09-F1
#
_cell.length_a   1.000
_cell.length_b   1.000
_cell.length_c   1.000
_cell.angle_alpha   90.00
_cell.angle_beta   90.00
_cell.angle_gamma   90.00
#
_symmetry.space_group_name_H-M   'P 1'
#
loop_
_entity.id
_entity.type
_entity.pdbx_description
1 polymer ?
#
loop_
_entity_poly.entity_id
_entity_poly.type
_entity_poly.pdbx_seq_one_letter_code
_entity_poly.pdbx_strand_id
1 'polypeptide(L)'
;MALLIDDIKNELHFVGKYWRMSGRPTICILIREEHMRDVHFKEMLDLLAMLKKGDCDGLKIRTGRLQNLISSSCIEHLDFLHLLSPDDLPNIEAFQQLEHASLGYQSLTDIPKAIIYNEPTYDFKEFQQRSSRDILEALSSTDTLHGQSQLLGILYFREGPNFWTENGTVKERLERLTRQAGALRHWSVVRYCSSVLRKLVDSISPNITSILVCGKQITVGVFGHEEVVIDKPLTPKEVEEIIYSKCQVHDIYQAVLQQEIILYVGRLISTTPQLFQGILKIRIGWVLQAMILHMKFLSTSPPPLESLSPSELRKVLYRVLTLSDNGTNSLLTIHQRRQIEGALCRVPKNFYDRVWDIMTRTSEGIIVEGYHLPQQPTLTEMTVYDLKFATEVEMFLSRVALPEYRQILVELIMVVYLILERNPELSFNATIDMNKLVEEAFIMYQKDNGGDHEGDMSQFFDSPTTITASYLARAVMNHLLKCAPEQSYSRELCCVS
;
A
#
# COMPACT_ATOMS: atom_id res chain seq x y z
N MET A 1 10.27 12.50 -13.13
CA MET A 1 10.18 13.90 -12.67
C MET A 1 9.07 14.18 -11.67
N ALA A 2 7.80 13.87 -11.99
CA ALA A 2 6.64 14.27 -11.16
C ALA A 2 6.76 13.91 -9.66
N LEU A 3 7.26 12.72 -9.32
CA LEU A 3 7.46 12.32 -7.93
C LEU A 3 8.48 13.19 -7.19
N LEU A 4 9.57 13.60 -7.86
CA LEU A 4 10.56 14.51 -7.28
C LEU A 4 9.94 15.89 -7.00
N ILE A 5 9.11 16.40 -7.92
CA ILE A 5 8.40 17.68 -7.76
C ILE A 5 7.46 17.60 -6.54
N ASP A 6 6.64 16.55 -6.46
CA ASP A 6 5.72 16.35 -5.34
C ASP A 6 6.48 16.18 -4.01
N ASP A 7 7.60 15.46 -4.01
CA ASP A 7 8.42 15.28 -2.82
C ASP A 7 9.04 16.61 -2.37
N ILE A 8 9.58 17.41 -3.30
CA ILE A 8 10.08 18.76 -2.99
C ILE A 8 8.97 19.61 -2.37
N LYS A 9 7.77 19.63 -2.97
CA LYS A 9 6.63 20.39 -2.44
C LYS A 9 6.20 19.91 -1.06
N ASN A 10 6.07 18.60 -0.87
CA ASN A 10 5.69 18.00 0.40
C ASN A 10 6.69 18.30 1.50
N GLU A 11 8.00 18.18 1.22
CA GLU A 11 9.07 18.52 2.17
C GLU A 11 9.05 20.01 2.53
N LEU A 12 8.87 20.89 1.53
CA LEU A 12 8.74 22.33 1.77
C LEU A 12 7.55 22.65 2.69
N HIS A 13 6.38 22.05 2.43
CA HIS A 13 5.20 22.24 3.26
C HIS A 13 5.34 21.63 4.66
N PHE A 14 5.94 20.45 4.75
CA PHE A 14 6.21 19.78 6.02
C PHE A 14 7.10 20.66 6.89
N VAL A 15 8.25 21.08 6.37
CA VAL A 15 9.18 21.97 7.07
C VAL A 15 8.49 23.29 7.39
N GLY A 16 7.78 23.90 6.44
CA GLY A 16 7.05 25.15 6.68
C GLY A 16 6.01 25.06 7.82
N LYS A 17 5.33 23.92 7.96
CA LYS A 17 4.31 23.69 8.97
C LYS A 17 4.88 23.31 10.34
N TYR A 18 5.95 22.52 10.37
CA TYR A 18 6.47 21.88 11.58
C TYR A 18 7.80 22.47 12.08
N TRP A 19 8.43 23.40 11.37
CA TRP A 19 9.65 24.06 11.86
C TRP A 19 9.36 24.88 13.12
N ARG A 20 10.14 24.65 14.18
CA ARG A 20 10.01 25.35 15.47
C ARG A 20 11.32 25.98 15.97
N MET A 21 12.42 25.78 15.25
CA MET A 21 13.72 26.33 15.64
C MET A 21 13.87 27.80 15.24
N SER A 22 14.79 28.51 15.90
CA SER A 22 15.13 29.89 15.57
C SER A 22 15.83 29.97 14.21
N GLY A 23 15.47 30.96 13.41
CA GLY A 23 15.99 31.12 12.05
C GLY A 23 15.14 30.38 11.01
N ARG A 24 15.43 30.64 9.74
CA ARG A 24 14.69 30.10 8.60
C ARG A 24 15.25 28.74 8.20
N PRO A 25 14.40 27.71 7.99
CA PRO A 25 14.86 26.46 7.45
C PRO A 25 15.46 26.69 6.05
N THR A 26 16.61 26.06 5.78
CA THR A 26 17.30 26.17 4.49
C THR A 26 17.33 24.79 3.85
N ILE A 27 16.73 24.67 2.67
CA ILE A 27 16.64 23.41 1.92
C ILE A 27 17.49 23.53 0.66
N CYS A 28 18.32 22.52 0.41
CA CYS A 28 19.10 22.39 -0.81
C CYS A 28 18.44 21.38 -1.73
N ILE A 29 18.28 21.73 -3.01
CA ILE A 29 17.73 20.83 -4.04
C ILE A 29 18.83 20.62 -5.08
N LEU A 30 19.27 19.37 -5.24
CA LEU A 30 20.25 19.01 -6.25
C LEU A 30 19.57 18.70 -7.58
N ILE A 31 19.91 19.45 -8.63
CA ILE A 31 19.45 19.21 -10.00
C ILE A 31 20.61 18.63 -10.80
N ARG A 32 20.45 17.39 -11.24
CA ARG A 32 21.41 16.65 -12.08
C ARG A 32 21.01 16.74 -13.54
N GLU A 33 21.95 16.50 -14.45
CA GLU A 33 21.68 16.51 -15.90
C GLU A 33 20.59 15.50 -16.30
N GLU A 34 20.55 14.33 -15.65
CA GLU A 34 19.50 13.32 -15.87
C GLU A 34 18.08 13.84 -15.60
N HIS A 35 17.94 14.82 -14.69
CA HIS A 35 16.67 15.50 -14.44
C HIS A 35 16.30 16.39 -15.63
N MET A 36 17.28 17.04 -16.24
CA MET A 36 17.10 17.94 -17.39
C MET A 36 16.75 17.18 -18.67
N ARG A 37 17.27 15.95 -18.81
CA ARG A 37 16.96 15.02 -19.91
C ARG A 37 15.58 14.37 -19.80
N ASP A 38 14.84 14.57 -18.70
CA ASP A 38 13.51 14.00 -18.52
C ASP A 38 12.48 14.64 -19.47
N VAL A 39 11.59 13.82 -20.03
CA VAL A 39 10.52 14.28 -20.92
C VAL A 39 9.59 15.30 -20.24
N HIS A 40 9.45 15.22 -18.92
CA HIS A 40 8.62 16.09 -18.07
C HIS A 40 9.43 17.21 -17.40
N PHE A 41 10.64 17.53 -17.86
CA PHE A 41 11.47 18.59 -17.26
C PHE A 41 10.78 19.97 -17.24
N LYS A 42 9.85 20.23 -18.15
CA LYS A 42 9.02 21.45 -18.16
C LYS A 42 8.29 21.67 -16.83
N GLU A 43 7.74 20.60 -16.22
CA GLU A 43 7.06 20.69 -14.93
C GLU A 43 8.02 21.12 -13.82
N MET A 44 9.28 20.69 -13.89
CA MET A 44 10.33 21.11 -12.95
C MET A 44 10.68 22.58 -13.16
N LEU A 45 10.73 23.06 -14.41
CA LEU A 45 10.93 24.49 -14.70
C LEU A 45 9.79 25.35 -14.13
N ASP A 46 8.55 24.87 -14.20
CA ASP A 46 7.39 25.54 -13.60
C ASP A 46 7.53 25.63 -12.07
N LEU A 47 7.94 24.52 -11.41
CA LEU A 47 8.28 24.54 -9.98
C LEU A 47 9.39 25.55 -9.67
N LEU A 48 10.50 25.54 -10.41
CA LEU A 48 11.61 26.47 -10.19
C LEU A 48 11.17 27.94 -10.39
N ALA A 49 10.26 28.19 -11.33
CA ALA A 49 9.68 29.51 -11.53
C ALA A 49 8.78 29.92 -10.34
N MET A 50 7.99 29.00 -9.76
CA MET A 50 7.23 29.23 -8.53
C MET A 50 8.16 29.57 -7.35
N LEU A 51 9.19 28.75 -7.13
CA LEU A 51 10.19 28.99 -6.08
C LEU A 51 10.90 30.34 -6.26
N LYS A 52 11.20 30.74 -7.49
CA LYS A 52 11.82 32.05 -7.81
C LYS A 52 10.86 33.22 -7.55
N LYS A 53 9.56 33.05 -7.81
CA LYS A 53 8.52 34.06 -7.48
C LYS A 53 8.31 34.22 -5.97
N GLY A 54 8.77 33.26 -5.17
CA GLY A 54 8.72 33.30 -3.72
C GLY A 54 7.43 32.76 -3.10
N ASP A 55 6.66 32.00 -3.87
CA ASP A 55 5.44 31.33 -3.42
C ASP A 55 5.36 29.93 -4.03
N CYS A 56 5.16 28.92 -3.19
CA CYS A 56 4.89 27.55 -3.61
C CYS A 56 3.62 27.07 -2.92
N ASP A 57 2.51 27.02 -3.65
CA ASP A 57 1.22 26.54 -3.18
C ASP A 57 0.80 27.18 -1.82
N GLY A 58 1.02 28.49 -1.68
CA GLY A 58 0.69 29.26 -0.47
C GLY A 58 1.79 29.32 0.59
N LEU A 59 2.88 28.56 0.43
CA LEU A 59 4.07 28.66 1.27
C LEU A 59 5.01 29.76 0.75
N LYS A 60 5.37 30.73 1.59
CA LYS A 60 6.34 31.78 1.25
C LYS A 60 7.77 31.24 1.26
N ILE A 61 8.48 31.40 0.15
CA ILE A 61 9.84 30.88 -0.06
C ILE A 61 10.77 32.02 -0.46
N ARG A 62 12.04 31.93 -0.04
CA ARG A 62 13.10 32.83 -0.47
C ARG A 62 14.21 32.03 -1.14
N THR A 63 14.42 32.24 -2.42
CA THR A 63 15.55 31.67 -3.17
C THR A 63 16.71 32.68 -3.21
N GLY A 64 17.95 32.18 -3.23
CA GLY A 64 19.13 33.01 -3.24
C GLY A 64 20.41 32.19 -3.16
N ARG A 65 21.56 32.85 -3.30
CA ARG A 65 22.85 32.22 -3.04
C ARG A 65 22.95 31.87 -1.56
N LEU A 66 23.53 30.71 -1.23
CA LEU A 66 23.67 30.24 0.15
C LEU A 66 24.28 31.30 1.07
N GLN A 67 25.34 31.98 0.62
CA GLN A 67 26.01 33.07 1.36
C GLN A 67 25.05 34.19 1.83
N ASN A 68 23.97 34.45 1.09
CA ASN A 68 22.98 35.48 1.42
C ASN A 68 21.90 34.97 2.39
N LEU A 69 21.69 33.65 2.42
CA LEU A 69 20.65 33.01 3.23
C LEU A 69 21.16 32.67 4.63
N ILE A 70 22.45 32.32 4.75
CA ILE A 70 23.13 31.94 6.01
C ILE A 70 22.81 32.90 7.16
N SER A 71 22.80 34.22 6.92
CA SER A 71 22.53 35.22 7.97
C SER A 71 21.15 35.13 8.61
N SER A 72 20.20 34.49 7.93
CA SER A 72 18.84 34.25 8.42
C SER A 72 18.54 32.78 8.69
N SER A 73 19.49 31.89 8.43
CA SER A 73 19.35 30.44 8.57
C SER A 73 19.53 30.00 10.02
N CYS A 74 18.93 28.86 10.36
CA CYS A 74 19.34 28.13 11.56
C CYS A 74 20.67 27.42 11.27
N ILE A 75 21.67 27.62 12.13
CA ILE A 75 22.99 27.00 12.02
C ILE A 75 23.21 26.20 13.29
N GLU A 76 23.55 24.93 13.13
CA GLU A 76 23.91 24.03 14.23
C GLU A 76 25.30 23.45 13.95
N HIS A 77 26.13 23.40 14.99
CA HIS A 77 27.46 22.82 14.89
C HIS A 77 27.35 21.32 15.16
N LEU A 78 27.88 20.49 14.24
CA LEU A 78 27.95 19.05 14.42
C LEU A 78 29.13 18.70 15.34
N ASP A 79 29.07 19.17 16.59
CA ASP A 79 30.16 19.06 17.54
C ASP A 79 30.49 17.61 17.85
N PHE A 80 29.58 16.65 17.67
CA PHE A 80 29.82 15.23 17.92
C PHE A 80 30.77 14.54 16.92
N LEU A 81 31.13 15.17 15.80
CA LEU A 81 31.97 14.53 14.77
C LEU A 81 33.37 14.14 15.27
N HIS A 82 33.90 14.83 16.29
CA HIS A 82 35.19 14.47 16.90
C HIS A 82 35.15 13.18 17.73
N LEU A 83 33.95 12.67 18.03
CA LEU A 83 33.76 11.42 18.78
C LEU A 83 33.79 10.18 17.88
N LEU A 84 33.78 10.37 16.55
CA LEU A 84 33.80 9.29 15.57
C LEU A 84 35.23 8.89 15.22
N SER A 85 35.46 7.60 14.96
CA SER A 85 36.72 7.11 14.40
C SER A 85 37.02 7.78 13.06
N PRO A 86 38.29 7.94 12.66
CA PRO A 86 38.66 8.31 11.29
C PRO A 86 38.00 7.43 10.23
N ASP A 87 37.82 6.13 10.52
CA ASP A 87 37.18 5.16 9.62
C ASP A 87 35.65 5.31 9.55
N ASP A 88 35.04 5.94 10.55
CA ASP A 88 33.58 6.17 10.64
C ASP A 88 33.17 7.56 10.13
N LEU A 89 34.14 8.45 9.87
CA LEU A 89 33.88 9.78 9.33
C LEU A 89 33.48 9.66 7.84
N PRO A 90 32.37 10.30 7.43
CA PRO A 90 31.98 10.27 6.03
C PRO A 90 33.04 10.97 5.19
N ASN A 91 33.44 10.35 4.07
CA ASN A 91 34.30 11.00 3.10
C ASN A 91 33.50 12.07 2.33
N ILE A 92 33.62 13.33 2.75
CA ILE A 92 32.88 14.45 2.16
C ILE A 92 33.66 14.97 0.95
N GLU A 93 33.36 14.41 -0.22
CA GLU A 93 33.82 14.98 -1.48
C GLU A 93 32.89 16.14 -1.88
N ALA A 94 33.46 17.34 -2.02
CA ALA A 94 32.72 18.47 -2.54
C ALA A 94 32.30 18.20 -4.00
N PHE A 95 31.09 18.61 -4.37
CA PHE A 95 30.66 18.56 -5.76
C PHE A 95 31.64 19.35 -6.63
N GLN A 96 32.30 18.67 -7.56
CA GLN A 96 33.14 19.31 -8.56
C GLN A 96 32.26 19.77 -9.73
N GLN A 97 32.58 20.94 -10.29
CA GLN A 97 31.97 21.38 -11.52
C GLN A 97 32.34 20.38 -12.63
N LEU A 98 31.34 19.85 -13.33
CA LEU A 98 31.58 18.96 -14.47
C LEU A 98 32.30 19.74 -15.58
N GLU A 99 33.57 19.43 -15.82
CA GLU A 99 34.34 19.93 -16.96
C GLU A 99 33.86 19.21 -18.23
N HIS A 100 32.88 19.79 -18.92
CA HIS A 100 32.49 19.33 -20.25
C HIS A 100 33.46 19.88 -21.29
N ALA A 101 34.06 19.01 -22.10
CA ALA A 101 34.93 19.39 -23.23
C ALA A 101 34.19 20.21 -24.32
N SER A 102 32.86 20.23 -24.29
CA SER A 102 32.00 20.94 -25.22
C SER A 102 30.93 21.73 -24.47
N LEU A 103 31.15 23.04 -24.32
CA LEU A 103 30.12 24.04 -24.05
C LEU A 103 29.19 24.13 -25.28
N GLY A 104 28.32 23.14 -25.45
CA GLY A 104 27.48 23.00 -26.64
C GLY A 104 25.99 23.27 -26.46
N TYR A 105 25.50 23.47 -25.22
CA TYR A 105 24.08 23.71 -24.99
C TYR A 105 23.86 25.20 -24.67
N GLN A 106 23.34 25.93 -25.66
CA GLN A 106 22.98 27.35 -25.51
C GLN A 106 21.67 27.52 -24.72
N SER A 107 20.80 26.50 -24.72
CA SER A 107 19.55 26.47 -23.97
C SER A 107 19.31 25.13 -23.25
N LEU A 108 18.61 25.18 -22.11
CA LEU A 108 18.18 23.97 -21.37
C LEU A 108 17.20 23.10 -22.19
N THR A 109 16.64 23.64 -23.27
CA THR A 109 15.78 22.92 -24.22
C THR A 109 16.55 22.07 -25.22
N ASP A 110 17.85 22.29 -25.37
CA ASP A 110 18.68 21.65 -26.40
C ASP A 110 19.30 20.34 -25.89
N ILE A 111 19.05 20.01 -24.62
CA ILE A 111 19.54 18.80 -23.97
C ILE A 111 18.76 17.59 -24.54
N PRO A 112 19.44 16.58 -25.10
CA PRO A 112 18.78 15.41 -25.65
C PRO A 112 17.88 14.73 -24.62
N LYS A 113 16.62 14.47 -25.00
CA LYS A 113 15.72 13.70 -24.14
C LYS A 113 16.21 12.28 -23.98
N ALA A 114 16.05 11.71 -22.78
CA ALA A 114 16.37 10.32 -22.52
C ALA A 114 15.59 9.40 -23.47
N ILE A 115 16.29 8.51 -24.17
CA ILE A 115 15.68 7.47 -25.00
C ILE A 115 15.07 6.43 -24.06
N ILE A 116 13.84 5.99 -24.35
CA ILE A 116 13.19 4.90 -23.62
C ILE A 116 13.93 3.61 -23.99
N TYR A 117 14.62 3.02 -23.02
CA TYR A 117 15.27 1.73 -23.20
C TYR A 117 14.23 0.61 -23.09
N ASN A 118 14.10 -0.16 -24.16
CA ASN A 118 13.26 -1.36 -24.21
C ASN A 118 14.13 -2.54 -24.62
N GLU A 119 13.96 -3.67 -23.95
CA GLU A 119 14.64 -4.92 -24.27
C GLU A 119 13.66 -6.10 -24.28
N PRO A 120 13.95 -7.17 -25.02
CA PRO A 120 13.16 -8.38 -24.95
C PRO A 120 13.31 -9.05 -23.58
N THR A 121 12.19 -9.42 -22.98
CA THR A 121 12.16 -10.22 -21.75
C THR A 121 12.28 -11.70 -22.11
N TYR A 122 13.31 -12.37 -21.59
CA TYR A 122 13.48 -13.82 -21.69
C TYR A 122 13.41 -14.44 -20.30
N ASP A 123 12.91 -15.67 -20.20
CA ASP A 123 12.92 -16.43 -18.96
C ASP A 123 14.27 -17.12 -18.77
N PHE A 124 14.95 -16.83 -17.66
CA PHE A 124 16.24 -17.42 -17.30
C PHE A 124 16.14 -18.47 -16.19
N LYS A 125 14.92 -18.87 -15.78
CA LYS A 125 14.70 -19.88 -14.73
C LYS A 125 15.38 -21.21 -15.02
N GLU A 126 15.51 -21.61 -16.29
CA GLU A 126 16.22 -22.84 -16.68
C GLU A 126 17.68 -22.89 -16.18
N PHE A 127 18.33 -21.73 -16.05
CA PHE A 127 19.71 -21.65 -15.57
C PHE A 127 19.85 -21.97 -14.08
N GLN A 128 18.75 -22.05 -13.32
CA GLN A 128 18.79 -22.52 -11.93
C GLN A 128 19.33 -23.95 -11.83
N GLN A 129 19.12 -24.78 -12.85
CA GLN A 129 19.56 -26.19 -12.88
C GLN A 129 20.88 -26.40 -13.63
N ARG A 130 21.36 -25.41 -14.38
CA ARG A 130 22.61 -25.49 -15.16
C ARG A 130 23.83 -25.21 -14.29
N SER A 131 25.03 -25.60 -14.75
CA SER A 131 26.26 -25.39 -13.99
C SER A 131 26.65 -23.91 -13.92
N SER A 132 27.41 -23.51 -12.90
CA SER A 132 27.88 -22.13 -12.76
C SER A 132 28.77 -21.70 -13.94
N ARG A 133 29.43 -22.64 -14.62
CA ARG A 133 30.19 -22.39 -15.86
C ARG A 133 29.27 -22.02 -17.02
N ASP A 134 28.17 -22.74 -17.22
CA ASP A 134 27.20 -22.44 -18.29
C ASP A 134 26.56 -21.06 -18.08
N ILE A 135 26.36 -20.67 -16.81
CA ILE A 135 25.84 -19.33 -16.47
C ILE A 135 26.87 -18.26 -16.82
N LEU A 136 28.15 -18.47 -16.54
CA LEU A 136 29.21 -17.52 -16.90
C LEU A 136 29.33 -17.36 -18.42
N GLU A 137 29.22 -18.46 -19.17
CA GLU A 137 29.21 -18.43 -20.64
C GLU A 137 27.98 -17.68 -21.18
N ALA A 138 26.79 -17.95 -20.64
CA ALA A 138 25.58 -17.20 -20.99
C ALA A 138 25.69 -15.71 -20.63
N LEU A 139 26.32 -15.39 -19.49
CA LEU A 139 26.52 -14.01 -19.04
C LEU A 139 27.49 -13.24 -19.95
N SER A 140 28.42 -13.93 -20.62
CA SER A 140 29.32 -13.33 -21.61
C SER A 140 28.63 -13.01 -22.94
N SER A 141 27.58 -13.74 -23.29
CA SER A 141 26.81 -13.58 -24.53
C SER A 141 25.51 -12.77 -24.38
N THR A 142 25.14 -12.40 -23.15
CA THR A 142 23.88 -11.69 -22.86
C THR A 142 24.08 -10.17 -22.82
N ASP A 143 23.50 -9.48 -23.80
CA ASP A 143 23.56 -8.01 -23.89
C ASP A 143 22.41 -7.30 -23.14
N THR A 144 21.38 -8.03 -22.73
CA THR A 144 20.21 -7.47 -22.03
C THR A 144 20.49 -7.26 -20.55
N LEU A 145 20.03 -6.14 -19.98
CA LEU A 145 20.15 -5.84 -18.56
C LEU A 145 19.34 -6.83 -17.73
N HIS A 146 18.15 -7.18 -18.19
CA HIS A 146 17.30 -8.18 -17.57
C HIS A 146 18.01 -9.53 -17.50
N GLY A 147 18.56 -10.02 -18.62
CA GLY A 147 19.24 -11.31 -18.64
C GLY A 147 20.49 -11.33 -17.77
N GLN A 148 21.32 -10.27 -17.83
CA GLN A 148 22.45 -10.12 -16.94
C GLN A 148 22.02 -10.11 -15.46
N SER A 149 20.92 -9.44 -15.13
CA SER A 149 20.41 -9.38 -13.75
C SER A 149 19.97 -10.75 -13.26
N GLN A 150 19.24 -11.53 -14.07
CA GLN A 150 18.76 -12.85 -13.70
C GLN A 150 19.93 -13.84 -13.50
N LEU A 151 20.87 -13.87 -14.45
CA LEU A 151 22.04 -14.76 -14.38
C LEU A 151 22.94 -14.43 -13.18
N LEU A 152 23.20 -13.15 -12.94
CA LEU A 152 23.94 -12.70 -11.75
C LEU A 152 23.19 -12.99 -10.46
N GLY A 153 21.86 -12.86 -10.44
CA GLY A 153 21.02 -13.23 -9.29
C GLY A 153 21.12 -14.72 -8.96
N ILE A 154 21.08 -15.59 -9.97
CA ILE A 154 21.27 -17.04 -9.79
C ILE A 154 22.66 -17.35 -9.22
N LEU A 155 23.72 -16.72 -9.76
CA LEU A 155 25.08 -16.88 -9.21
C LEU A 155 25.18 -16.35 -7.77
N TYR A 156 24.53 -15.23 -7.45
CA TYR A 156 24.55 -14.64 -6.13
C TYR A 156 23.99 -15.59 -5.07
N PHE A 157 22.83 -16.21 -5.32
CA PHE A 157 22.22 -17.15 -4.38
C PHE A 157 22.95 -18.49 -4.31
N ARG A 158 23.66 -18.88 -5.37
CA ARG A 158 24.36 -20.17 -5.45
C ARG A 158 25.78 -20.13 -4.89
N GLU A 159 26.58 -19.17 -5.34
CA GLU A 159 28.02 -19.06 -5.07
C GLU A 159 28.34 -17.96 -4.05
N GLY A 160 27.39 -17.06 -3.80
CA GLY A 160 27.53 -15.95 -2.86
C GLY A 160 27.98 -14.62 -3.50
N PRO A 161 27.96 -13.52 -2.72
CA PRO A 161 28.22 -12.16 -3.20
C PRO A 161 29.64 -11.95 -3.72
N ASN A 162 30.62 -12.63 -3.12
CA ASN A 162 32.05 -12.45 -3.37
C ASN A 162 32.57 -13.40 -4.47
N PHE A 163 31.70 -14.18 -5.11
CA PHE A 163 32.11 -15.04 -6.22
C PHE A 163 32.70 -14.19 -7.35
N TRP A 164 33.89 -14.58 -7.81
CA TRP A 164 34.63 -13.81 -8.80
C TRP A 164 34.18 -14.17 -10.22
N THR A 165 33.83 -13.16 -11.01
CA THR A 165 33.57 -13.29 -12.44
C THR A 165 34.65 -12.54 -13.24
N GLU A 166 34.67 -12.68 -14.57
CA GLU A 166 35.66 -11.98 -15.42
C GLU A 166 35.70 -10.46 -15.20
N ASN A 167 34.57 -9.85 -14.82
CA ASN A 167 34.40 -8.41 -14.70
C ASN A 167 34.13 -7.95 -13.25
N GLY A 168 34.76 -8.60 -12.28
CA GLY A 168 34.64 -8.32 -10.84
C GLY A 168 33.72 -9.31 -10.10
N THR A 169 33.49 -9.06 -8.82
CA THR A 169 32.60 -9.90 -7.99
C THR A 169 31.14 -9.80 -8.44
N VAL A 170 30.34 -10.83 -8.15
CA VAL A 170 28.89 -10.82 -8.44
C VAL A 170 28.22 -9.60 -7.82
N LYS A 171 28.57 -9.26 -6.56
CA LYS A 171 28.04 -8.08 -5.87
C LYS A 171 28.36 -6.78 -6.61
N GLU A 172 29.62 -6.53 -6.96
CA GLU A 172 30.04 -5.32 -7.68
C GLU A 172 29.35 -5.21 -9.05
N ARG A 173 29.19 -6.34 -9.74
CA ARG A 173 28.48 -6.38 -11.02
C ARG A 173 27.01 -6.06 -10.88
N LEU A 174 26.32 -6.60 -9.88
CA LEU A 174 24.93 -6.25 -9.58
C LEU A 174 24.78 -4.77 -9.21
N GLU A 175 25.71 -4.20 -8.44
CA GLU A 175 25.71 -2.77 -8.10
C GLU A 175 25.94 -1.87 -9.32
N ARG A 176 26.86 -2.25 -10.21
CA ARG A 176 27.07 -1.56 -11.50
C ARG A 176 25.83 -1.67 -12.39
N LEU A 177 25.25 -2.86 -12.49
CA LEU A 177 24.03 -3.09 -13.27
C LEU A 177 22.85 -2.28 -12.73
N THR A 178 22.71 -2.18 -11.41
CA THR A 178 21.68 -1.34 -10.77
C THR A 178 21.83 0.12 -11.17
N ARG A 179 23.06 0.67 -11.16
CA ARG A 179 23.33 2.06 -11.58
C ARG A 179 23.01 2.28 -13.06
N GLN A 180 23.41 1.35 -13.92
CA GLN A 180 23.13 1.41 -15.35
C GLN A 180 21.61 1.33 -15.65
N ALA A 181 20.91 0.39 -15.02
CA ALA A 181 19.46 0.25 -15.13
C ALA A 181 18.73 1.50 -14.61
N GLY A 182 19.21 2.11 -13.52
CA GLY A 182 18.68 3.38 -13.01
C GLY A 182 18.81 4.52 -14.01
N ALA A 183 19.98 4.67 -14.63
CA ALA A 183 20.22 5.69 -15.67
C ALA A 183 19.33 5.49 -16.90
N LEU A 184 19.06 4.23 -17.26
CA LEU A 184 18.18 3.85 -18.37
C LEU A 184 16.70 3.74 -17.98
N ARG A 185 16.35 4.01 -16.71
CA ARG A 185 14.98 3.91 -16.16
C ARG A 185 14.35 2.52 -16.30
N HIS A 186 15.17 1.47 -16.29
CA HIS A 186 14.72 0.08 -16.31
C HIS A 186 14.37 -0.40 -14.89
N TRP A 187 13.18 -0.04 -14.42
CA TRP A 187 12.80 -0.20 -13.01
C TRP A 187 12.73 -1.65 -12.52
N SER A 188 12.34 -2.61 -13.36
CA SER A 188 12.31 -4.01 -12.94
C SER A 188 13.71 -4.52 -12.60
N VAL A 189 14.72 -4.22 -13.42
CA VAL A 189 16.13 -4.59 -13.13
C VAL A 189 16.63 -3.87 -11.88
N VAL A 190 16.31 -2.59 -11.69
CA VAL A 190 16.67 -1.85 -10.47
C VAL A 190 16.10 -2.54 -9.23
N ARG A 191 14.81 -2.91 -9.25
CA ARG A 191 14.13 -3.60 -8.16
C ARG A 191 14.69 -5.00 -7.94
N TYR A 192 14.93 -5.76 -9.00
CA TYR A 192 15.51 -7.10 -8.93
C TYR A 192 16.88 -7.06 -8.26
N CYS A 193 17.81 -6.25 -8.77
CA CYS A 193 19.16 -6.16 -8.22
C CYS A 193 19.16 -5.63 -6.78
N SER A 194 18.30 -4.64 -6.47
CA SER A 194 18.17 -4.13 -5.10
C SER A 194 17.62 -5.18 -4.14
N SER A 195 16.73 -6.05 -4.61
CA SER A 195 16.24 -7.20 -3.84
C SER A 195 17.35 -8.21 -3.59
N VAL A 196 18.06 -8.65 -4.62
CA VAL A 196 19.18 -9.62 -4.50
C VAL A 196 20.25 -9.10 -3.52
N LEU A 197 20.59 -7.81 -3.63
CA LEU A 197 21.57 -7.15 -2.76
C LEU A 197 21.03 -6.81 -1.36
N ARG A 198 19.79 -7.18 -1.04
CA ARG A 198 19.10 -6.91 0.23
C ARG A 198 19.14 -5.44 0.67
N LYS A 199 18.95 -4.52 -0.28
CA LYS A 199 18.98 -3.07 0.01
C LYS A 199 17.75 -2.63 0.79
N LEU A 200 17.99 -1.96 1.91
CA LEU A 200 16.97 -1.28 2.69
C LEU A 200 16.92 0.21 2.35
N VAL A 201 15.73 0.80 2.31
CA VAL A 201 15.58 2.26 2.18
C VAL A 201 15.71 2.94 3.55
N ASP A 202 16.57 3.96 3.64
CA ASP A 202 16.92 4.65 4.90
C ASP A 202 15.69 5.20 5.67
N SER A 203 14.65 5.65 4.98
CA SER A 203 13.47 6.29 5.60
C SER A 203 12.33 5.32 5.92
N ILE A 204 12.54 4.01 5.92
CA ILE A 204 11.44 3.06 6.14
C ILE A 204 10.89 3.09 7.56
N SER A 205 11.75 3.06 8.59
CA SER A 205 11.33 3.06 10.00
C SER A 205 10.55 4.33 10.40
N PRO A 206 10.96 5.55 9.99
CA PRO A 206 10.14 6.75 10.20
C PRO A 206 8.75 6.66 9.56
N ASN A 207 8.64 6.13 8.34
CA ASN A 207 7.35 6.01 7.65
C ASN A 207 6.44 4.95 8.30
N ILE A 208 6.99 3.83 8.75
CA ILE A 208 6.26 2.85 9.58
C ILE A 208 5.76 3.51 10.86
N THR A 209 6.62 4.27 11.53
CA THR A 209 6.27 4.98 12.77
C THR A 209 5.12 5.97 12.53
N SER A 210 5.15 6.73 11.44
CA SER A 210 4.05 7.63 11.07
C SER A 210 2.72 6.90 10.91
N ILE A 211 2.73 5.70 10.31
CA ILE A 211 1.52 4.88 10.15
C ILE A 211 0.97 4.44 11.52
N LEU A 212 1.85 3.97 12.40
CA LEU A 212 1.48 3.50 13.74
C LEU A 212 0.93 4.63 14.62
N VAL A 213 1.56 5.81 14.59
CA VAL A 213 1.13 6.99 15.34
C VAL A 213 -0.25 7.49 14.89
N CYS A 214 -0.62 7.26 13.63
CA CYS A 214 -1.99 7.51 13.13
C CYS A 214 -3.02 6.46 13.58
N GLY A 215 -2.67 5.58 14.52
CA GLY A 215 -3.58 4.55 15.07
C GLY A 215 -3.89 3.43 14.09
N LYS A 216 -3.00 3.17 13.14
CA LYS A 216 -3.13 2.09 12.16
C LYS A 216 -2.14 0.97 12.48
N GLN A 217 -2.47 -0.24 12.07
CA GLN A 217 -1.52 -1.35 12.01
C GLN A 217 -1.03 -1.53 10.57
N ILE A 218 0.12 -2.14 10.38
CA ILE A 218 0.64 -2.49 9.05
C ILE A 218 1.06 -3.95 9.01
N THR A 219 0.87 -4.62 7.88
CA THR A 219 1.39 -5.97 7.68
C THR A 219 2.29 -6.06 6.45
N VAL A 220 3.31 -6.91 6.55
CA VAL A 220 4.28 -7.20 5.50
C VAL A 220 4.22 -8.70 5.18
N GLY A 221 4.09 -9.02 3.89
CA GLY A 221 3.94 -10.39 3.40
C GLY A 221 3.33 -10.43 2.01
N VAL A 222 3.63 -11.49 1.25
CA VAL A 222 3.10 -11.63 -0.13
C VAL A 222 1.65 -12.09 -0.09
N PHE A 223 0.83 -11.57 -1.00
CA PHE A 223 -0.56 -12.01 -1.16
C PHE A 223 -0.64 -13.54 -1.33
N GLY A 224 -1.52 -14.17 -0.55
CA GLY A 224 -1.69 -15.64 -0.52
C GLY A 224 -0.72 -16.38 0.42
N HIS A 225 0.18 -15.67 1.11
CA HIS A 225 1.15 -16.23 2.05
C HIS A 225 1.01 -15.61 3.46
N GLU A 226 1.83 -16.08 4.39
CA GLU A 226 1.87 -15.54 5.76
C GLU A 226 2.28 -14.06 5.77
N GLU A 227 1.64 -13.30 6.65
CA GLU A 227 1.94 -11.89 6.87
C GLU A 227 2.41 -11.66 8.31
N VAL A 228 3.36 -10.75 8.48
CA VAL A 228 3.83 -10.29 9.79
C VAL A 228 3.14 -8.97 10.10
N VAL A 229 2.48 -8.91 11.25
CA VAL A 229 1.89 -7.68 11.79
C VAL A 229 2.99 -6.87 12.45
N ILE A 230 3.07 -5.59 12.08
CA ILE A 230 3.92 -4.59 12.71
C ILE A 230 2.97 -3.63 13.44
N ASP A 231 2.97 -3.71 14.76
CA ASP A 231 2.12 -2.94 15.68
C ASP A 231 2.93 -2.00 16.60
N LYS A 232 4.26 -2.08 16.51
CA LYS A 232 5.22 -1.25 17.24
C LYS A 232 6.34 -0.77 16.31
N PRO A 233 6.99 0.36 16.62
CA PRO A 233 8.16 0.81 15.86
C PRO A 233 9.26 -0.25 15.87
N LEU A 234 9.90 -0.45 14.71
CA LEU A 234 10.97 -1.41 14.51
C LEU A 234 12.25 -0.71 14.05
N THR A 235 13.39 -1.28 14.45
CA THR A 235 14.71 -0.87 13.96
C THR A 235 14.85 -1.20 12.47
N PRO A 236 15.72 -0.49 11.72
CA PRO A 236 15.94 -0.77 10.30
C PRO A 236 16.29 -2.24 10.02
N LYS A 237 17.08 -2.86 10.89
CA LYS A 237 17.49 -4.27 10.78
C LYS A 237 16.32 -5.23 10.93
N GLU A 238 15.45 -5.01 11.93
CA GLU A 238 14.25 -5.84 12.10
C GLU A 238 13.31 -5.74 10.89
N VAL A 239 13.15 -4.53 10.32
CA VAL A 239 12.36 -4.32 9.11
C VAL A 239 12.97 -5.05 7.91
N GLU A 240 14.29 -4.97 7.74
CA GLU A 240 15.01 -5.72 6.70
C GLU A 240 14.76 -7.22 6.83
N GLU A 241 14.95 -7.78 8.04
CA GLU A 241 14.76 -9.20 8.30
C GLU A 241 13.34 -9.66 7.98
N ILE A 242 12.31 -8.91 8.38
CA ILE A 242 10.90 -9.23 8.07
C ILE A 242 10.66 -9.21 6.56
N ILE A 243 11.07 -8.13 5.87
CA ILE A 243 10.80 -7.96 4.44
C ILE A 243 11.47 -9.06 3.62
N TYR A 244 12.74 -9.35 3.86
CA TYR A 244 13.45 -10.35 3.08
C TYR A 244 13.13 -11.80 3.47
N SER A 245 12.71 -12.06 4.72
CA SER A 245 12.28 -13.40 5.14
C SER A 245 10.86 -13.75 4.71
N LYS A 246 9.98 -12.77 4.53
CA LYS A 246 8.57 -13.00 4.17
C LYS A 246 8.23 -12.65 2.73
N CYS A 247 8.93 -11.71 2.09
CA CYS A 247 8.60 -11.29 0.72
C CYS A 247 9.45 -11.98 -0.34
N GLN A 248 10.79 -11.88 -0.23
CA GLN A 248 11.71 -12.32 -1.29
C GLN A 248 11.61 -13.82 -1.61
N VAL A 249 11.32 -14.65 -0.61
CA VAL A 249 11.18 -16.11 -0.75
C VAL A 249 10.03 -16.53 -1.68
N HIS A 250 8.98 -15.70 -1.79
CA HIS A 250 7.84 -16.00 -2.65
C HIS A 250 7.93 -15.25 -3.99
N ASP A 251 8.36 -13.98 -3.94
CA ASP A 251 8.57 -13.17 -5.13
C ASP A 251 9.68 -12.14 -4.86
N ILE A 252 10.72 -12.19 -5.68
CA ILE A 252 11.90 -11.36 -5.52
C ILE A 252 11.59 -9.86 -5.61
N TYR A 253 10.58 -9.45 -6.38
CA TYR A 253 10.24 -8.03 -6.54
C TYR A 253 9.45 -7.49 -5.35
N GLN A 254 8.69 -8.35 -4.65
CA GLN A 254 7.85 -7.94 -3.51
C GLN A 254 8.66 -7.29 -2.39
N ALA A 255 9.89 -7.74 -2.15
CA ALA A 255 10.74 -7.15 -1.12
C ALA A 255 11.01 -5.66 -1.35
N VAL A 256 11.17 -5.22 -2.60
CA VAL A 256 11.41 -3.80 -2.92
C VAL A 256 10.09 -3.06 -3.11
N LEU A 257 9.11 -3.67 -3.78
CA LEU A 257 7.79 -3.06 -3.97
C LEU A 257 7.10 -2.74 -2.65
N GLN A 258 7.14 -3.64 -1.66
CA GLN A 258 6.53 -3.39 -0.35
C GLN A 258 7.24 -2.26 0.39
N GLN A 259 8.57 -2.13 0.31
CA GLN A 259 9.29 -0.97 0.84
C GLN A 259 8.81 0.33 0.20
N GLU A 260 8.69 0.39 -1.13
CA GLU A 260 8.19 1.57 -1.84
C GLU A 260 6.76 1.94 -1.40
N ILE A 261 5.85 0.95 -1.30
CA ILE A 261 4.47 1.20 -0.85
C ILE A 261 4.43 1.68 0.59
N ILE A 262 5.23 1.11 1.50
CA ILE A 262 5.33 1.56 2.90
C ILE A 262 5.73 3.04 2.96
N LEU A 263 6.72 3.46 2.16
CA LEU A 263 7.15 4.86 2.09
C LEU A 263 6.02 5.76 1.58
N TYR A 264 5.32 5.36 0.51
CA TYR A 264 4.22 6.16 -0.02
C TYR A 264 3.04 6.24 0.93
N VAL A 265 2.67 5.13 1.58
CA VAL A 265 1.62 5.11 2.59
C VAL A 265 1.99 5.99 3.78
N GLY A 266 3.23 5.89 4.29
CA GLY A 266 3.70 6.70 5.41
C GLY A 266 3.68 8.20 5.13
N ARG A 267 4.04 8.60 3.91
CA ARG A 267 3.89 10.01 3.46
C ARG A 267 2.42 10.40 3.32
N LEU A 268 1.61 9.59 2.62
CA LEU A 268 0.21 9.90 2.35
C LEU A 268 -0.63 9.97 3.62
N ILE A 269 -0.40 9.11 4.61
CA ILE A 269 -1.17 9.15 5.86
C ILE A 269 -0.83 10.40 6.68
N SER A 270 0.41 10.87 6.59
CA SER A 270 0.88 12.09 7.26
C SER A 270 0.34 13.37 6.61
N THR A 271 0.14 13.38 5.29
CA THR A 271 -0.35 14.56 4.55
C THR A 271 -1.86 14.57 4.35
N THR A 272 -2.45 13.39 4.12
CA THR A 272 -3.82 13.21 3.62
C THR A 272 -4.50 12.03 4.34
N PRO A 273 -4.67 12.10 5.67
CA PRO A 273 -5.14 10.98 6.48
C PRO A 273 -6.54 10.47 6.10
N GLN A 274 -7.38 11.30 5.47
CA GLN A 274 -8.72 10.91 5.02
C GLN A 274 -8.71 9.72 4.04
N LEU A 275 -7.64 9.54 3.26
CA LEU A 275 -7.51 8.42 2.32
C LEU A 275 -7.51 7.05 3.01
N PHE A 276 -7.18 7.01 4.30
CA PHE A 276 -7.11 5.81 5.12
C PHE A 276 -8.30 5.70 6.09
N GLN A 277 -9.33 6.52 5.90
CA GLN A 277 -10.57 6.38 6.66
C GLN A 277 -11.23 5.04 6.34
N GLY A 278 -11.64 4.32 7.38
CA GLY A 278 -12.21 2.97 7.25
C GLY A 278 -11.18 1.86 7.10
N ILE A 279 -9.88 2.15 7.02
CA ILE A 279 -8.83 1.13 6.97
C ILE A 279 -8.13 1.11 8.31
N LEU A 280 -8.25 0.04 9.10
CA LEU A 280 -7.58 -0.08 10.40
C LEU A 280 -6.17 -0.66 10.26
N LYS A 281 -6.08 -1.77 9.51
CA LYS A 281 -4.83 -2.51 9.26
C LYS A 281 -4.49 -2.41 7.78
N ILE A 282 -3.35 -1.79 7.48
CA ILE A 282 -2.85 -1.60 6.12
C ILE A 282 -2.02 -2.83 5.73
N ARG A 283 -2.64 -3.75 4.99
CA ARG A 283 -1.97 -4.98 4.56
C ARG A 283 -1.24 -4.77 3.25
N ILE A 284 0.09 -4.60 3.29
CA ILE A 284 0.85 -4.10 2.13
C ILE A 284 0.79 -5.05 0.93
N GLY A 285 0.82 -6.37 1.16
CA GLY A 285 0.61 -7.38 0.10
C GLY A 285 -0.75 -7.25 -0.59
N TRP A 286 -1.81 -6.99 0.17
CA TRP A 286 -3.16 -6.78 -0.37
C TRP A 286 -3.32 -5.42 -1.05
N VAL A 287 -2.62 -4.39 -0.59
CA VAL A 287 -2.55 -3.09 -1.29
C VAL A 287 -1.92 -3.28 -2.67
N LEU A 288 -0.82 -4.03 -2.78
CA LEU A 288 -0.22 -4.36 -4.07
C LEU A 288 -1.18 -5.17 -4.95
N GLN A 289 -1.90 -6.14 -4.37
CA GLN A 289 -2.92 -6.89 -5.12
C GLN A 289 -4.05 -6.00 -5.62
N ALA A 290 -4.52 -5.05 -4.81
CA ALA A 290 -5.51 -4.06 -5.20
C ALA A 290 -5.03 -3.18 -6.36
N MET A 291 -3.74 -2.80 -6.36
CA MET A 291 -3.11 -2.06 -7.45
C MET A 291 -3.06 -2.89 -8.74
N ILE A 292 -2.69 -4.17 -8.65
CA ILE A 292 -2.69 -5.10 -9.80
C ILE A 292 -4.10 -5.26 -10.38
N LEU A 293 -5.11 -5.50 -9.53
CA LEU A 293 -6.50 -5.60 -9.96
C LEU A 293 -6.98 -4.33 -10.65
N HIS A 294 -6.73 -3.17 -10.06
CA HIS A 294 -7.09 -1.87 -10.63
C HIS A 294 -6.47 -1.67 -12.03
N MET A 295 -5.21 -2.04 -12.24
CA MET A 295 -4.60 -1.94 -13.57
C MET A 295 -5.23 -2.91 -14.58
N LYS A 296 -5.52 -4.15 -14.17
CA LYS A 296 -6.17 -5.17 -15.01
C LYS A 296 -7.59 -4.80 -15.42
N PHE A 297 -8.32 -4.07 -14.56
CA PHE A 297 -9.68 -3.63 -14.91
C PHE A 297 -9.70 -2.48 -15.91
N LEU A 298 -8.63 -1.68 -15.96
CA LEU A 298 -8.54 -0.52 -16.87
C LEU A 298 -7.82 -0.83 -18.18
N SER A 299 -7.09 -1.96 -18.25
CA SER A 299 -6.33 -2.36 -19.43
C SER A 299 -6.33 -3.87 -19.59
N THR A 300 -6.48 -4.35 -20.82
CA THR A 300 -6.46 -5.78 -21.16
C THR A 300 -5.07 -6.42 -21.00
N SER A 301 -4.00 -5.62 -21.11
CA SER A 301 -2.62 -6.08 -20.97
C SER A 301 -1.78 -5.01 -20.27
N PRO A 302 -2.00 -4.79 -18.95
CA PRO A 302 -1.21 -3.82 -18.21
C PRO A 302 0.23 -4.32 -18.05
N PRO A 303 1.23 -3.42 -18.05
CA PRO A 303 2.59 -3.80 -17.71
C PRO A 303 2.65 -4.35 -16.28
N PRO A 304 3.60 -5.25 -15.98
CA PRO A 304 3.73 -5.80 -14.64
C PRO A 304 4.17 -4.71 -13.65
N LEU A 305 3.78 -4.84 -12.38
CA LEU A 305 3.88 -3.76 -11.41
C LEU A 305 5.34 -3.34 -11.16
N GLU A 306 6.25 -4.30 -11.17
CA GLU A 306 7.69 -4.13 -11.02
C GLU A 306 8.35 -3.40 -12.19
N SER A 307 7.67 -3.23 -13.32
CA SER A 307 8.19 -2.44 -14.46
C SER A 307 7.83 -0.95 -14.36
N LEU A 308 6.84 -0.59 -13.55
CA LEU A 308 6.36 0.79 -13.43
C LEU A 308 7.41 1.70 -12.81
N SER A 309 7.50 2.95 -13.26
CA SER A 309 8.31 3.95 -12.56
C SER A 309 7.79 4.20 -11.14
N PRO A 310 8.63 4.67 -10.21
CA PRO A 310 8.21 5.09 -8.87
C PRO A 310 7.01 6.06 -8.88
N SER A 311 6.99 6.99 -9.84
CA SER A 311 5.88 7.93 -10.02
C SER A 311 4.58 7.26 -10.49
N GLU A 312 4.66 6.26 -11.37
CA GLU A 312 3.48 5.52 -11.82
C GLU A 312 2.95 4.63 -10.69
N LEU A 313 3.83 3.98 -9.95
CA LEU A 313 3.45 3.17 -8.79
C LEU A 313 2.68 3.99 -7.76
N ARG A 314 3.18 5.19 -7.41
CA ARG A 314 2.49 6.15 -6.53
C ARG A 314 1.15 6.61 -7.09
N LYS A 315 1.04 6.88 -8.41
CA LYS A 315 -0.22 7.26 -9.05
C LYS A 315 -1.26 6.15 -8.97
N VAL A 316 -0.85 4.89 -9.20
CA VAL A 316 -1.76 3.73 -9.09
C VAL A 316 -2.22 3.57 -7.64
N LEU A 317 -1.31 3.64 -6.66
CA LEU A 317 -1.65 3.58 -5.24
C LEU A 317 -2.67 4.67 -4.86
N TYR A 318 -2.42 5.92 -5.28
CA TYR A 318 -3.33 7.03 -5.00
C TYR A 318 -4.73 6.81 -5.61
N ARG A 319 -4.80 6.33 -6.86
CA ARG A 319 -6.08 5.99 -7.50
C ARG A 319 -6.84 4.91 -6.73
N VAL A 320 -6.16 3.84 -6.31
CA VAL A 320 -6.74 2.77 -5.49
C VAL A 320 -7.29 3.30 -4.16
N LEU A 321 -6.55 4.20 -3.48
CA LEU A 321 -6.98 4.74 -2.20
C LEU A 321 -8.11 5.78 -2.28
N THR A 322 -8.38 6.35 -3.46
CA THR A 322 -9.40 7.39 -3.70
C THR A 322 -10.68 6.87 -4.34
N LEU A 323 -10.83 5.56 -4.52
CA LEU A 323 -12.01 4.98 -5.17
C LEU A 323 -13.31 5.31 -4.44
N SER A 324 -13.29 5.36 -3.11
CA SER A 324 -14.43 5.75 -2.27
C SER A 324 -14.93 7.17 -2.52
N ASP A 325 -14.03 8.09 -2.87
CA ASP A 325 -14.32 9.52 -2.96
C ASP A 325 -14.88 9.92 -4.33
N ASN A 326 -14.66 9.09 -5.35
CA ASN A 326 -15.01 9.39 -6.75
C ASN A 326 -16.50 9.17 -7.12
N GLY A 327 -17.34 8.71 -6.17
CA GLY A 327 -18.78 8.54 -6.38
C GLY A 327 -19.13 7.68 -7.60
N THR A 328 -20.19 8.04 -8.33
CA THR A 328 -20.66 7.34 -9.55
C THR A 328 -19.76 7.54 -10.78
N ASN A 329 -18.76 8.42 -10.73
CA ASN A 329 -17.88 8.75 -11.86
C ASN A 329 -16.65 7.82 -12.03
N SER A 330 -16.64 6.66 -11.38
CA SER A 330 -15.55 5.69 -11.57
C SER A 330 -15.84 4.75 -12.75
N LEU A 331 -14.81 4.55 -13.57
CA LEU A 331 -14.75 3.64 -14.72
C LEU A 331 -14.95 2.16 -14.34
N LEU A 332 -14.96 1.83 -13.04
CA LEU A 332 -15.04 0.47 -12.54
C LEU A 332 -16.48 0.06 -12.21
N THR A 333 -16.83 -1.18 -12.51
CA THR A 333 -18.10 -1.79 -12.12
C THR A 333 -18.21 -1.91 -10.61
N ILE A 334 -19.41 -2.17 -10.10
CA ILE A 334 -19.64 -2.33 -8.66
C ILE A 334 -18.87 -3.54 -8.13
N HIS A 335 -18.86 -4.65 -8.88
CA HIS A 335 -18.08 -5.82 -8.53
C HIS A 335 -16.58 -5.49 -8.41
N GLN A 336 -16.01 -4.81 -9.40
CA GLN A 336 -14.59 -4.41 -9.39
C GLN A 336 -14.25 -3.49 -8.22
N ARG A 337 -15.16 -2.59 -7.84
CA ARG A 337 -14.98 -1.74 -6.66
C ARG A 337 -15.01 -2.56 -5.37
N ARG A 338 -15.95 -3.51 -5.25
CA ARG A 338 -16.00 -4.44 -4.10
C ARG A 338 -14.70 -5.24 -3.99
N GLN A 339 -14.12 -5.68 -5.10
CA GLN A 339 -12.84 -6.38 -5.11
C GLN A 339 -11.69 -5.50 -4.57
N ILE A 340 -11.62 -4.24 -4.98
CA ILE A 340 -10.55 -3.35 -4.54
C ILE A 340 -10.75 -2.90 -3.08
N GLU A 341 -11.94 -2.42 -2.70
CA GLU A 341 -12.22 -1.98 -1.32
C GLU A 341 -12.18 -3.16 -0.35
N GLY A 342 -12.58 -4.35 -0.80
CA GLY A 342 -12.41 -5.60 -0.09
C GLY A 342 -10.95 -5.91 0.17
N ALA A 343 -10.07 -5.78 -0.84
CA ALA A 343 -8.64 -6.01 -0.69
C ALA A 343 -8.00 -5.02 0.28
N LEU A 344 -8.45 -3.76 0.28
CA LEU A 344 -8.04 -2.75 1.27
C LEU A 344 -8.64 -2.97 2.67
N CYS A 345 -9.59 -3.90 2.81
CA CYS A 345 -10.40 -4.12 4.01
C CYS A 345 -11.03 -2.80 4.53
N ARG A 346 -11.48 -1.94 3.62
CA ARG A 346 -12.07 -0.64 3.98
C ARG A 346 -13.51 -0.84 4.45
N VAL A 347 -13.83 -0.25 5.60
CA VAL A 347 -15.17 -0.27 6.20
C VAL A 347 -15.78 1.15 6.33
N PRO A 348 -17.12 1.28 6.41
CA PRO A 348 -17.79 2.56 6.64
C PRO A 348 -17.39 3.26 7.96
N LYS A 349 -17.76 4.54 8.09
CA LYS A 349 -17.55 5.30 9.32
C LYS A 349 -18.32 4.68 10.50
N ASN A 350 -17.66 4.62 11.66
CA ASN A 350 -18.19 4.05 12.89
C ASN A 350 -18.56 2.56 12.75
N PHE A 351 -17.95 1.85 11.79
CA PHE A 351 -18.26 0.43 11.58
C PHE A 351 -18.04 -0.40 12.84
N TYR A 352 -16.89 -0.24 13.51
CA TYR A 352 -16.59 -0.98 14.74
C TYR A 352 -17.60 -0.69 15.86
N ASP A 353 -17.95 0.58 16.08
CA ASP A 353 -18.99 0.97 17.04
C ASP A 353 -20.34 0.28 16.73
N ARG A 354 -20.71 0.19 15.46
CA ARG A 354 -21.93 -0.51 15.04
C ARG A 354 -21.85 -2.02 15.27
N VAL A 355 -20.69 -2.64 15.06
CA VAL A 355 -20.50 -4.06 15.41
C VAL A 355 -20.67 -4.26 16.91
N TRP A 356 -20.13 -3.36 17.73
CA TRP A 356 -20.32 -3.38 19.17
C TRP A 356 -21.81 -3.33 19.55
N ASP A 357 -22.57 -2.42 18.95
CA ASP A 357 -24.02 -2.31 19.19
C ASP A 357 -24.77 -3.59 18.79
N ILE A 358 -24.45 -4.20 17.65
CA ILE A 358 -25.01 -5.51 17.26
C ILE A 358 -24.68 -6.57 18.31
N MET A 359 -23.44 -6.59 18.81
CA MET A 359 -23.00 -7.54 19.83
C MET A 359 -23.83 -7.39 21.11
N THR A 360 -24.20 -6.17 21.54
CA THR A 360 -25.08 -5.98 22.71
C THR A 360 -26.48 -6.61 22.55
N ARG A 361 -26.90 -6.86 21.31
CA ARG A 361 -28.22 -7.39 20.93
C ARG A 361 -28.18 -8.82 20.41
N THR A 362 -27.02 -9.49 20.53
CA THR A 362 -26.79 -10.84 20.02
C THR A 362 -26.20 -11.70 21.12
N SER A 363 -27.05 -12.43 21.83
CA SER A 363 -26.72 -13.13 23.09
C SER A 363 -25.53 -14.09 23.02
N GLU A 364 -25.34 -14.79 21.91
CA GLU A 364 -24.20 -15.71 21.74
C GLU A 364 -23.12 -15.14 20.80
N GLY A 365 -23.27 -13.94 20.26
CA GLY A 365 -22.32 -13.31 19.34
C GLY A 365 -22.47 -13.72 17.87
N ILE A 366 -21.40 -13.50 17.10
CA ILE A 366 -21.41 -13.53 15.62
C ILE A 366 -20.37 -14.54 15.11
N ILE A 367 -20.70 -15.26 14.04
CA ILE A 367 -19.80 -16.16 13.32
C ILE A 367 -19.60 -15.69 11.87
N VAL A 368 -18.34 -15.70 11.40
CA VAL A 368 -17.95 -15.62 9.98
C VAL A 368 -16.83 -16.62 9.71
N GLU A 369 -16.93 -17.37 8.62
CA GLU A 369 -15.92 -18.36 8.20
C GLU A 369 -15.49 -19.29 9.36
N GLY A 370 -16.46 -19.71 10.18
CA GLY A 370 -16.23 -20.55 11.36
C GLY A 370 -15.51 -19.87 12.53
N TYR A 371 -15.12 -18.60 12.43
CA TYR A 371 -14.62 -17.82 13.54
C TYR A 371 -15.76 -17.25 14.36
N HIS A 372 -15.79 -17.55 15.64
CA HIS A 372 -16.80 -17.09 16.58
C HIS A 372 -16.27 -15.89 17.38
N LEU A 373 -16.94 -14.75 17.24
CA LEU A 373 -16.78 -13.60 18.12
C LEU A 373 -17.93 -13.64 19.14
N PRO A 374 -17.70 -14.16 20.36
CA PRO A 374 -18.75 -14.34 21.34
C PRO A 374 -19.16 -13.00 21.97
N GLN A 375 -20.41 -12.89 22.43
CA GLN A 375 -20.86 -11.70 23.18
C GLN A 375 -20.09 -11.54 24.49
N GLN A 376 -20.01 -12.62 25.25
CA GLN A 376 -19.23 -12.71 26.48
C GLN A 376 -18.08 -13.69 26.27
N PRO A 377 -16.84 -13.34 26.68
CA PRO A 377 -16.51 -12.21 27.54
C PRO A 377 -16.19 -10.90 26.78
N THR A 378 -16.37 -10.83 25.46
CA THR A 378 -15.99 -9.64 24.65
C THR A 378 -16.52 -8.32 25.22
N LEU A 379 -17.82 -8.25 25.56
CA LEU A 379 -18.44 -7.04 26.11
C LEU A 379 -18.07 -6.75 27.57
N THR A 380 -17.56 -7.74 28.31
CA THR A 380 -17.13 -7.56 29.70
C THR A 380 -15.63 -7.26 29.82
N GLU A 381 -14.81 -7.74 28.88
CA GLU A 381 -13.35 -7.59 28.89
C GLU A 381 -12.83 -6.46 27.99
N MET A 382 -13.64 -5.91 27.09
CA MET A 382 -13.26 -4.86 26.14
C MET A 382 -14.21 -3.68 26.23
N THR A 383 -13.87 -2.58 25.56
CA THR A 383 -14.75 -1.43 25.35
C THR A 383 -14.89 -1.12 23.87
N VAL A 384 -15.96 -0.40 23.51
CA VAL A 384 -16.23 0.03 22.13
C VAL A 384 -15.10 0.86 21.51
N TYR A 385 -14.33 1.57 22.34
CA TYR A 385 -13.23 2.44 21.90
C TYR A 385 -11.86 1.74 21.93
N ASP A 386 -11.78 0.49 22.39
CA ASP A 386 -10.52 -0.23 22.47
C ASP A 386 -10.07 -0.72 21.09
N LEU A 387 -8.79 -0.47 20.79
CA LEU A 387 -8.14 -1.04 19.61
C LEU A 387 -8.21 -2.58 19.59
N LYS A 388 -8.26 -3.22 20.76
CA LYS A 388 -8.38 -4.68 20.90
C LYS A 388 -9.67 -5.18 20.24
N PHE A 389 -10.82 -4.56 20.52
CA PHE A 389 -12.09 -4.95 19.91
C PHE A 389 -12.08 -4.73 18.40
N ALA A 390 -11.59 -3.56 17.95
CA ALA A 390 -11.48 -3.28 16.52
C ALA A 390 -10.54 -4.27 15.79
N THR A 391 -9.48 -4.73 16.46
CA THR A 391 -8.55 -5.74 15.93
C THR A 391 -9.21 -7.12 15.83
N GLU A 392 -10.04 -7.52 16.79
CA GLU A 392 -10.82 -8.77 16.72
C GLU A 392 -11.81 -8.75 15.54
N VAL A 393 -12.51 -7.63 15.35
CA VAL A 393 -13.42 -7.43 14.21
C VAL A 393 -12.65 -7.40 12.88
N GLU A 394 -11.45 -6.82 12.84
CA GLU A 394 -10.61 -6.89 11.64
C GLU A 394 -10.17 -8.33 11.36
N MET A 395 -9.70 -9.08 12.37
CA MET A 395 -9.32 -10.49 12.20
C MET A 395 -10.49 -11.31 11.65
N PHE A 396 -11.69 -11.04 12.13
CA PHE A 396 -12.94 -11.58 11.61
C PHE A 396 -13.13 -11.33 10.10
N LEU A 397 -12.98 -10.08 9.62
CA LEU A 397 -13.08 -9.76 8.18
C LEU A 397 -11.91 -10.33 7.36
N SER A 398 -10.74 -10.44 7.99
CA SER A 398 -9.48 -10.84 7.37
C SER A 398 -9.44 -12.30 6.91
N ARG A 399 -10.28 -13.15 7.52
CA ARG A 399 -10.41 -14.58 7.21
C ARG A 399 -11.15 -14.86 5.90
N VAL A 400 -11.97 -13.90 5.46
CA VAL A 400 -12.73 -14.00 4.22
C VAL A 400 -11.76 -14.00 3.05
N ALA A 401 -11.72 -15.09 2.28
CA ALA A 401 -10.75 -15.24 1.19
C ALA A 401 -11.02 -14.28 0.01
N LEU A 402 -12.29 -14.10 -0.35
CA LEU A 402 -12.71 -13.28 -1.50
C LEU A 402 -12.97 -11.82 -1.07
N PRO A 403 -12.22 -10.84 -1.63
CA PRO A 403 -12.42 -9.42 -1.35
C PRO A 403 -13.85 -8.91 -1.54
N GLU A 404 -14.48 -9.29 -2.63
CA GLU A 404 -15.85 -8.91 -2.99
C GLU A 404 -16.87 -9.44 -1.97
N TYR A 405 -16.69 -10.67 -1.51
CA TYR A 405 -17.51 -11.26 -0.46
C TYR A 405 -17.29 -10.57 0.89
N ARG A 406 -16.05 -10.18 1.20
CA ARG A 406 -15.73 -9.38 2.39
C ARG A 406 -16.52 -8.06 2.39
N GLN A 407 -16.68 -7.40 1.24
CA GLN A 407 -17.51 -6.20 1.13
C GLN A 407 -19.00 -6.50 1.31
N ILE A 408 -19.52 -7.62 0.78
CA ILE A 408 -20.89 -8.05 1.05
C ILE A 408 -21.13 -8.30 2.55
N LEU A 409 -20.17 -8.89 3.26
CA LEU A 409 -20.26 -9.07 4.71
C LEU A 409 -20.26 -7.73 5.46
N VAL A 410 -19.42 -6.78 5.05
CA VAL A 410 -19.45 -5.41 5.59
C VAL A 410 -20.82 -4.77 5.36
N GLU A 411 -21.38 -4.88 4.16
CA GLU A 411 -22.73 -4.38 3.83
C GLU A 411 -23.81 -5.08 4.68
N LEU A 412 -23.75 -6.40 4.85
CA LEU A 412 -24.67 -7.17 5.69
C LEU A 412 -24.63 -6.69 7.15
N ILE A 413 -23.44 -6.53 7.72
CA ILE A 413 -23.28 -6.04 9.09
C ILE A 413 -23.93 -4.67 9.26
N MET A 414 -23.77 -3.78 8.27
CA MET A 414 -24.41 -2.47 8.29
C MET A 414 -25.95 -2.58 8.21
N VAL A 415 -26.47 -3.53 7.43
CA VAL A 415 -27.92 -3.82 7.36
C VAL A 415 -28.45 -4.37 8.67
N VAL A 416 -27.74 -5.32 9.30
CA VAL A 416 -28.10 -5.88 10.61
C VAL A 416 -28.16 -4.78 11.66
N TYR A 417 -27.13 -3.92 11.72
CA TYR A 417 -27.13 -2.76 12.60
C TYR A 417 -28.36 -1.88 12.36
N LEU A 418 -28.63 -1.50 11.11
CA LEU A 418 -29.74 -0.61 10.78
C LEU A 418 -31.10 -1.18 11.20
N ILE A 419 -31.29 -2.50 11.05
CA ILE A 419 -32.53 -3.19 11.46
C ILE A 419 -32.67 -3.17 12.98
N LEU A 420 -31.61 -3.50 13.73
CA LEU A 420 -31.65 -3.50 15.19
C LEU A 420 -31.80 -2.09 15.77
N GLU A 421 -31.13 -1.09 15.20
CA GLU A 421 -31.24 0.31 15.60
C GLU A 421 -32.67 0.84 15.41
N ARG A 422 -33.34 0.43 14.32
CA ARG A 422 -34.71 0.86 14.01
C ARG A 422 -35.78 0.10 14.79
N ASN A 423 -35.47 -1.07 15.32
CA ASN A 423 -36.41 -1.94 16.04
C ASN A 423 -35.80 -2.37 17.39
N PRO A 424 -35.81 -1.50 18.42
CA PRO A 424 -35.19 -1.74 19.72
C PRO A 424 -35.77 -2.91 20.51
N GLU A 425 -36.86 -3.53 20.05
CA GLU A 425 -37.47 -4.75 20.57
C GLU A 425 -36.86 -6.04 20.00
N LEU A 426 -36.17 -5.97 18.86
CA LEU A 426 -35.60 -7.15 18.19
C LEU A 426 -34.21 -7.47 18.73
N SER A 427 -33.95 -8.75 19.01
CA SER A 427 -32.63 -9.24 19.41
C SER A 427 -32.43 -10.67 18.92
N PHE A 428 -31.18 -11.09 18.79
CA PHE A 428 -30.81 -12.44 18.42
C PHE A 428 -30.54 -13.28 19.68
N ASN A 429 -31.38 -14.29 19.89
CA ASN A 429 -31.32 -15.20 21.05
C ASN A 429 -30.31 -16.35 20.88
N ALA A 430 -29.62 -16.39 19.74
CA ALA A 430 -28.63 -17.41 19.40
C ALA A 430 -27.51 -16.78 18.56
N THR A 431 -26.48 -17.57 18.28
CA THR A 431 -25.35 -17.15 17.46
C THR A 431 -25.79 -16.85 16.02
N ILE A 432 -25.33 -15.73 15.46
CA ILE A 432 -25.63 -15.35 14.08
C ILE A 432 -24.49 -15.78 13.16
N ASP A 433 -24.79 -16.65 12.21
CA ASP A 433 -23.87 -17.01 11.13
C ASP A 433 -24.08 -16.06 9.94
N MET A 434 -23.15 -15.13 9.74
CA MET A 434 -23.26 -14.12 8.69
C MET A 434 -23.13 -14.71 7.30
N ASN A 435 -22.36 -15.80 7.13
CA ASN A 435 -22.21 -16.45 5.83
C ASN A 435 -23.54 -17.06 5.38
N LYS A 436 -24.25 -17.72 6.29
CA LYS A 436 -25.60 -18.26 6.02
C LYS A 436 -26.59 -17.17 5.64
N LEU A 437 -26.53 -16.00 6.28
CA LEU A 437 -27.40 -14.87 5.92
C LEU A 437 -27.11 -14.35 4.50
N VAL A 438 -25.84 -14.28 4.10
CA VAL A 438 -25.47 -13.93 2.72
C VAL A 438 -25.96 -15.00 1.72
N GLU A 439 -25.79 -16.28 2.05
CA GLU A 439 -26.29 -17.40 1.23
C GLU A 439 -27.82 -17.37 1.07
N GLU A 440 -28.57 -17.16 2.15
CA GLU A 440 -30.03 -17.01 2.10
C GLU A 440 -30.45 -15.82 1.24
N ALA A 441 -29.77 -14.68 1.38
CA ALA A 441 -29.99 -13.50 0.56
C ALA A 441 -29.73 -13.79 -0.94
N PHE A 442 -28.64 -14.49 -1.24
CA PHE A 442 -28.28 -14.89 -2.59
C PHE A 442 -29.30 -15.85 -3.20
N ILE A 443 -29.76 -16.85 -2.44
CA ILE A 443 -30.81 -17.79 -2.90
C ILE A 443 -32.10 -17.03 -3.24
N MET A 444 -32.50 -16.04 -2.44
CA MET A 444 -33.65 -15.19 -2.76
C MET A 444 -33.41 -14.35 -4.02
N TYR A 445 -32.21 -13.80 -4.19
CA TYR A 445 -31.83 -13.06 -5.39
C TYR A 445 -31.88 -13.93 -6.66
N GLN A 446 -31.39 -15.17 -6.58
CA GLN A 446 -31.41 -16.11 -7.71
C GLN A 446 -32.83 -16.48 -8.12
N LYS A 447 -33.70 -16.76 -7.15
CA LYS A 447 -35.12 -17.07 -7.38
C LYS A 447 -35.85 -15.94 -8.10
N ASP A 448 -35.60 -14.71 -7.69
CA ASP A 448 -36.28 -13.53 -8.25
C ASP A 448 -35.73 -13.15 -9.65
N ASN A 449 -34.51 -13.57 -10.01
CA ASN A 449 -33.85 -13.27 -11.28
C ASN A 449 -33.71 -14.46 -12.26
N GLY A 450 -34.28 -15.63 -11.92
CA GLY A 450 -34.29 -16.81 -12.81
C GLY A 450 -32.92 -17.46 -13.03
N GLY A 451 -31.97 -17.29 -12.10
CA GLY A 451 -30.64 -17.88 -12.19
C GLY A 451 -30.59 -19.31 -11.62
N ASP A 452 -30.04 -20.25 -12.39
CA ASP A 452 -29.91 -21.68 -12.04
C ASP A 452 -28.43 -22.08 -11.77
N HIS A 453 -27.56 -21.09 -11.55
CA HIS A 453 -26.13 -21.32 -11.34
C HIS A 453 -25.82 -21.55 -9.86
N GLU A 454 -25.67 -22.81 -9.45
CA GLU A 454 -25.23 -23.14 -8.09
C GLU A 454 -23.86 -22.50 -7.80
N GLY A 455 -23.83 -21.60 -6.80
CA GLY A 455 -22.60 -21.07 -6.21
C GLY A 455 -21.92 -19.87 -6.89
N ASP A 456 -22.31 -19.48 -8.11
CA ASP A 456 -21.73 -18.29 -8.76
C ASP A 456 -22.42 -16.99 -8.32
N MET A 457 -21.82 -16.31 -7.34
CA MET A 457 -22.31 -15.03 -6.83
C MET A 457 -21.91 -13.81 -7.68
N SER A 458 -21.26 -13.97 -8.84
CA SER A 458 -20.74 -12.85 -9.64
C SER A 458 -21.81 -11.81 -10.01
N GLN A 459 -23.02 -12.24 -10.39
CA GLN A 459 -24.13 -11.33 -10.69
C GLN A 459 -24.66 -10.59 -9.45
N PHE A 460 -24.61 -11.25 -8.29
CA PHE A 460 -24.98 -10.64 -7.02
C PHE A 460 -23.93 -9.59 -6.61
N PHE A 461 -22.65 -9.88 -6.82
CA PHE A 461 -21.55 -8.94 -6.57
C PHE A 461 -21.55 -7.74 -7.53
N ASP A 462 -22.08 -7.88 -8.75
CA ASP A 462 -22.20 -6.76 -9.69
C ASP A 462 -23.47 -5.93 -9.48
N SER A 463 -24.44 -6.46 -8.73
CA SER A 463 -25.68 -5.76 -8.44
C SER A 463 -25.45 -4.52 -7.57
N PRO A 464 -26.22 -3.42 -7.80
CA PRO A 464 -26.21 -2.24 -6.95
C PRO A 464 -26.34 -2.54 -5.45
N THR A 465 -25.68 -1.72 -4.64
CA THR A 465 -25.72 -1.79 -3.18
C THR A 465 -27.15 -1.74 -2.63
N THR A 466 -28.05 -0.99 -3.27
CA THR A 466 -29.47 -0.95 -2.88
C THR A 466 -30.19 -2.28 -3.11
N ILE A 467 -29.88 -2.96 -4.21
CA ILE A 467 -30.48 -4.26 -4.55
C ILE A 467 -29.95 -5.32 -3.58
N THR A 468 -28.64 -5.45 -3.47
CA THR A 468 -27.99 -6.39 -2.54
C THR A 468 -28.43 -6.17 -1.10
N ALA A 469 -28.45 -4.92 -0.61
CA ALA A 469 -28.96 -4.58 0.73
C ALA A 469 -30.42 -5.01 0.95
N SER A 470 -31.28 -4.95 -0.07
CA SER A 470 -32.68 -5.39 0.06
C SER A 470 -32.80 -6.89 0.30
N TYR A 471 -32.00 -7.71 -0.38
CA TYR A 471 -31.97 -9.16 -0.18
C TYR A 471 -31.32 -9.53 1.16
N LEU A 472 -30.23 -8.85 1.54
CA LEU A 472 -29.61 -9.00 2.86
C LEU A 472 -30.60 -8.66 3.97
N ALA A 473 -31.36 -7.56 3.85
CA ALA A 473 -32.37 -7.18 4.82
C ALA A 473 -33.50 -8.21 4.93
N ARG A 474 -33.96 -8.75 3.79
CA ARG A 474 -34.96 -9.85 3.77
C ARG A 474 -34.44 -11.08 4.51
N ALA A 475 -33.19 -11.47 4.32
CA ALA A 475 -32.59 -12.62 5.00
C ALA A 475 -32.53 -12.39 6.52
N VAL A 476 -32.02 -11.23 6.94
CA VAL A 476 -31.93 -10.83 8.34
C VAL A 476 -33.32 -10.81 9.02
N MET A 477 -34.32 -10.20 8.38
CA MET A 477 -35.68 -10.14 8.91
C MET A 477 -36.32 -11.52 9.01
N ASN A 478 -36.18 -12.37 7.99
CA ASN A 478 -36.68 -13.74 8.04
C ASN A 478 -36.06 -14.53 9.20
N HIS A 479 -34.77 -14.33 9.45
CA HIS A 479 -34.06 -14.97 10.56
C HIS A 479 -34.58 -14.47 11.92
N LEU A 480 -34.68 -13.15 12.11
CA LEU A 480 -35.22 -12.54 13.32
C LEU A 480 -36.66 -12.99 13.63
N LEU A 481 -37.50 -13.11 12.60
CA LEU A 481 -38.89 -13.56 12.75
C LEU A 481 -39.01 -15.04 13.08
N LYS A 482 -38.12 -15.90 12.56
CA LYS A 482 -38.09 -17.33 12.91
C LYS A 482 -37.59 -17.57 14.34
N CYS A 483 -36.70 -16.71 14.82
CA CYS A 483 -36.15 -16.77 16.18
C CYS A 483 -36.97 -16.00 17.22
N ALA A 484 -38.01 -15.28 16.79
CA ALA A 484 -38.95 -14.66 17.71
C ALA A 484 -39.66 -15.78 18.50
N PRO A 485 -39.63 -15.76 19.84
CA PRO A 485 -40.40 -16.73 20.61
C PRO A 485 -41.86 -16.59 20.21
N GLU A 486 -42.56 -17.72 20.03
CA GLU A 486 -44.02 -17.72 20.05
C GLU A 486 -44.42 -16.94 21.29
N GLN A 487 -44.99 -15.75 21.11
CA GLN A 487 -45.56 -15.00 22.21
C GLN A 487 -46.62 -15.92 22.81
N SER A 488 -46.30 -16.54 23.94
CA SER A 488 -47.26 -17.19 24.80
C SER A 488 -48.21 -16.07 25.24
N TYR A 489 -49.27 -15.87 24.45
CA TYR A 489 -50.45 -15.13 24.85
C TYR A 489 -50.96 -15.83 26.11
N SER A 490 -50.52 -15.32 27.26
CA SER A 490 -51.20 -15.56 28.51
C SER A 490 -52.56 -14.93 28.32
N ARG A 491 -53.55 -15.74 27.94
CA ARG A 491 -54.96 -15.41 28.05
C ARG A 491 -55.23 -15.25 29.56
N GLU A 492 -54.88 -14.11 30.12
CA GLU A 492 -55.57 -13.63 31.30
C GLU A 492 -57.01 -13.36 30.87
N LEU A 493 -57.86 -14.36 31.13
CA LEU A 493 -59.29 -14.15 31.12
C LEU A 493 -59.58 -12.99 32.08
N CYS A 494 -60.02 -11.86 31.53
CA CYS A 494 -60.75 -10.85 32.28
C CYS A 494 -62.02 -11.50 32.86
N CYS A 495 -61.94 -12.03 34.07
CA CYS A 495 -63.11 -12.27 34.89
C CYS A 495 -63.49 -10.95 35.55
N VAL A 496 -64.58 -10.37 35.05
CA VAL A 496 -65.32 -9.33 35.78
C VAL A 496 -66.06 -10.02 36.93
N SER A 497 -65.79 -9.61 38.16
CA SER A 497 -66.66 -9.83 39.31
C SER A 497 -66.63 -8.59 40.19
#